data_AF-A0A150QWI2-F1
#
_entry.id   AF-A0A150QWI2-F1
#
_cell.length_a   1.000
_cell.length_b   1.000
_cell.length_c   1.000
_cell.angle_alpha   90.00
_cell.angle_beta   90.00
_cell.angle_gamma   90.00
#
_symmetry.space_group_name_H-M   'P 1'
#
loop_
_entity.id
_entity.type
_entity.pdbx_description
1 polymer ?
#
loop_
_entity_poly.entity_id
_entity_poly.type
_entity_poly.pdbx_seq_one_letter_code
_entity_poly.pdbx_strand_id
1 'polypeptide(L)'
;MAFGSLLRSSSLVLALGTLALLSACSDDGDSSVSASGTSGGSSASTGSASQGSGGAGGGATGTGGDAGSTGTTGTGGTGGSGTGGGPDAQGITPNPIISRGKPAFASSGTASVINDGKYRSAGTWIAGKPTAAAPAWVAIQVGTGHERLLLSWTASYNYNYTDVQYGAPGAYRVETSSDSTNGQDGTWKSVAEVTDNPVRTRAHSFDFSGQSWVRFVVTAAPATTADAGVQLDEIDVHDISNGAEDTWFFLGDSITAFAYDRDTPATQPSFAENIHAAHEAHYPAMINGGIGGELTKASDDRPSALDRLDDVLEMNPDFHFFAIGYGTNDSWDQTDPSTFRSNLQELIDRIQEAGRVPVLARIPFSPDGHHDTLDVFNQAIDELTQENGLVPGPDLYAYFEDHPEQLDDQVHPGPAGRVAMNKLWAEAVDILYTGQQ
;
A
#
# COMPACT_ATOMS: atom_id res chain seq x y z
N MET A 1 -28.25 63.39 14.41
CA MET A 1 -28.32 62.01 14.92
C MET A 1 -28.06 61.10 13.71
N ALA A 2 -26.80 60.87 13.34
CA ALA A 2 -25.91 59.82 13.85
C ALA A 2 -26.32 58.43 13.33
N PHE A 3 -25.75 58.02 12.19
CA PHE A 3 -25.66 56.63 11.75
C PHE A 3 -24.38 56.04 12.35
N GLY A 4 -24.53 55.00 13.17
CA GLY A 4 -23.41 54.24 13.74
C GLY A 4 -23.03 53.07 12.82
N SER A 5 -21.74 52.96 12.52
CA SER A 5 -21.15 51.73 12.01
C SER A 5 -20.70 50.86 13.18
N LEU A 6 -20.93 49.55 13.07
CA LEU A 6 -20.38 48.54 13.96
C LEU A 6 -19.29 47.80 13.19
N LEU A 7 -18.03 48.07 13.54
CA LEU A 7 -16.91 47.19 13.25
C LEU A 7 -16.91 46.05 14.27
N ARG A 8 -16.89 44.80 13.80
CA ARG A 8 -16.49 43.64 14.59
C ARG A 8 -15.07 43.24 14.20
N SER A 9 -14.18 43.37 15.17
CA SER A 9 -12.80 42.90 15.15
C SER A 9 -12.76 41.37 15.15
N SER A 10 -11.96 40.77 14.26
CA SER A 10 -11.56 39.36 14.35
C SER A 10 -10.09 39.34 14.77
N SER A 11 -9.82 38.71 15.91
CA SER A 11 -8.48 38.52 16.46
C SER A 11 -7.79 37.38 15.72
N LEU A 12 -6.64 37.69 15.14
CA LEU A 12 -5.69 36.77 14.53
C LEU A 12 -4.90 36.06 15.64
N VAL A 13 -5.04 34.75 15.78
CA VAL A 13 -4.17 33.93 16.64
C VAL A 13 -3.02 33.42 15.79
N LEU A 14 -1.81 33.85 16.15
CA LEU A 14 -0.55 33.49 15.50
C LEU A 14 -0.02 32.20 16.16
N ALA A 15 -0.10 31.07 15.48
CA ALA A 15 0.58 29.84 15.89
C ALA A 15 2.01 29.87 15.35
N LEU A 16 3.00 30.01 16.24
CA LEU A 16 4.42 29.81 15.92
C LEU A 16 4.71 28.31 15.92
N GLY A 17 4.90 27.74 14.73
CA GLY A 17 5.48 26.41 14.55
C GLY A 17 7.01 26.48 14.65
N THR A 18 7.58 25.73 15.58
CA THR A 18 9.01 25.43 15.65
C THR A 18 9.38 24.42 14.57
N LEU A 19 10.15 24.88 13.59
CA LEU A 19 10.68 24.11 12.48
C LEU A 19 11.93 23.34 12.93
N ALA A 20 11.85 22.00 12.98
CA ALA A 20 13.04 21.16 13.06
C ALA A 20 13.64 21.04 11.65
N LEU A 21 14.79 21.68 11.44
CA LEU A 21 15.57 21.62 10.21
C LEU A 21 16.39 20.32 10.17
N LEU A 22 16.04 19.41 9.26
CA LEU A 22 16.97 18.38 8.79
C LEU A 22 17.57 18.85 7.46
N SER A 23 18.90 18.99 7.45
CA SER A 23 19.70 19.44 6.31
C SER A 23 19.72 18.39 5.20
N ALA A 24 19.25 18.78 4.01
CA ALA A 24 19.58 18.12 2.76
C ALA A 24 21.02 18.51 2.37
N CYS A 25 21.92 17.53 2.25
CA CYS A 25 23.22 17.70 1.62
C CYS A 25 23.08 17.38 0.12
N SER A 26 23.10 18.42 -0.71
CA SER A 26 23.38 18.32 -2.14
C SER A 26 24.87 18.58 -2.33
N ASP A 27 25.62 17.60 -2.86
CA ASP A 27 26.98 17.82 -3.33
C ASP A 27 26.96 18.17 -4.83
N ASP A 28 27.17 19.46 -5.12
CA ASP A 28 27.56 19.97 -6.43
C ASP A 28 29.08 19.85 -6.57
N GLY A 29 29.54 18.96 -7.46
CA GLY A 29 30.93 18.84 -7.87
C GLY A 29 31.08 19.15 -9.36
N ASP A 30 31.17 20.43 -9.71
CA ASP A 30 31.55 20.90 -11.04
C ASP A 30 33.05 20.62 -11.28
N SER A 31 33.36 19.88 -12.35
CA SER A 31 34.66 20.03 -13.03
C SER A 31 34.52 19.71 -14.51
N SER A 32 34.58 20.78 -15.30
CA SER A 32 34.69 20.76 -16.76
C SER A 32 36.15 20.56 -17.18
N VAL A 33 36.44 19.52 -17.98
CA VAL A 33 37.50 19.54 -19.00
C VAL A 33 37.05 18.75 -20.22
N SER A 34 37.21 19.38 -21.37
CA SER A 34 36.89 18.94 -22.72
C SER A 34 37.88 17.93 -23.31
N ALA A 35 37.38 17.05 -24.18
CA ALA A 35 37.79 16.91 -25.59
C ALA A 35 37.82 15.47 -26.13
N SER A 36 37.07 15.28 -27.22
CA SER A 36 37.35 14.48 -28.43
C SER A 36 37.63 12.97 -28.34
N GLY A 37 36.77 12.22 -29.05
CA GLY A 37 37.26 11.41 -30.18
C GLY A 37 37.14 9.88 -30.09
N THR A 38 36.42 9.34 -31.08
CA THR A 38 36.67 8.07 -31.80
C THR A 38 36.34 6.71 -31.16
N SER A 39 35.29 6.09 -31.74
CA SER A 39 35.24 4.74 -32.35
C SER A 39 35.80 3.51 -31.62
N GLY A 40 34.89 2.54 -31.45
CA GLY A 40 35.13 1.15 -31.87
C GLY A 40 35.50 0.16 -30.76
N GLY A 41 34.88 -1.03 -30.82
CA GLY A 41 35.44 -2.23 -30.22
C GLY A 41 34.44 -3.10 -29.48
N SER A 42 33.87 -4.06 -30.20
CA SER A 42 33.23 -5.26 -29.64
C SER A 42 34.19 -6.05 -28.73
N SER A 43 33.67 -6.68 -27.68
CA SER A 43 34.13 -8.01 -27.28
C SER A 43 33.08 -8.74 -26.45
N ALA A 44 32.83 -9.97 -26.86
CA ALA A 44 32.16 -11.00 -26.11
C ALA A 44 33.21 -11.85 -25.37
N SER A 45 32.85 -12.37 -24.20
CA SER A 45 33.39 -13.61 -23.61
C SER A 45 32.46 -14.03 -22.46
N THR A 46 31.56 -15.01 -22.63
CA THR A 46 31.76 -16.45 -22.41
C THR A 46 32.39 -16.84 -21.07
N GLY A 47 31.57 -17.44 -20.20
CA GLY A 47 31.82 -18.76 -19.64
C GLY A 47 32.45 -18.85 -18.25
N SER A 48 31.69 -19.37 -17.30
CA SER A 48 32.18 -20.50 -16.47
C SER A 48 31.03 -21.33 -15.93
N ALA A 49 31.14 -22.62 -16.21
CA ALA A 49 30.26 -23.68 -15.78
C ALA A 49 30.62 -24.14 -14.36
N SER A 50 29.62 -24.56 -13.59
CA SER A 50 29.80 -25.43 -12.43
C SER A 50 29.17 -26.80 -12.73
N GLN A 51 30.03 -27.82 -12.79
CA GLN A 51 29.66 -29.22 -12.61
C GLN A 51 30.37 -29.73 -11.36
N GLY A 52 29.63 -30.40 -10.49
CA GLY A 52 30.14 -31.07 -9.30
C GLY A 52 29.09 -32.00 -8.71
N SER A 53 29.06 -33.23 -9.21
CA SER A 53 28.19 -34.33 -8.82
C SER A 53 28.63 -35.03 -7.53
N GLY A 54 27.65 -35.57 -6.77
CA GLY A 54 27.65 -37.01 -6.46
C GLY A 54 27.64 -37.47 -4.98
N GLY A 55 26.71 -38.39 -4.68
CA GLY A 55 26.78 -39.42 -3.62
C GLY A 55 25.85 -39.18 -2.42
N ALA A 56 24.62 -39.72 -2.31
CA ALA A 56 24.14 -41.11 -2.22
C ALA A 56 24.43 -41.83 -0.88
N GLY A 57 23.37 -42.29 -0.18
CA GLY A 57 23.41 -43.54 0.58
C GLY A 57 22.57 -43.66 1.87
N GLY A 58 21.45 -44.40 1.80
CA GLY A 58 20.88 -45.29 2.84
C GLY A 58 20.14 -44.63 4.02
N GLY A 59 19.04 -45.14 4.59
CA GLY A 59 18.35 -46.41 4.43
C GLY A 59 17.75 -46.85 5.79
N ALA A 60 16.50 -47.32 5.76
CA ALA A 60 15.86 -48.29 6.67
C ALA A 60 15.10 -47.83 7.95
N THR A 61 13.76 -48.01 7.87
CA THR A 61 12.86 -48.82 8.72
C THR A 61 12.65 -48.53 10.21
N GLY A 62 11.37 -48.44 10.61
CA GLY A 62 10.90 -48.70 11.98
C GLY A 62 9.38 -48.63 12.12
N THR A 63 8.73 -49.77 12.32
CA THR A 63 7.28 -50.03 12.41
C THR A 63 6.75 -50.10 13.85
N GLY A 64 5.44 -49.83 14.02
CA GLY A 64 4.57 -50.37 15.09
C GLY A 64 4.46 -49.50 16.34
N GLY A 65 3.32 -49.34 17.01
CA GLY A 65 2.01 -49.99 16.94
C GLY A 65 1.39 -49.98 18.36
N ASP A 66 0.06 -49.82 18.43
CA ASP A 66 -0.84 -50.09 19.57
C ASP A 66 -0.65 -49.30 20.88
N ALA A 67 -1.63 -49.15 21.78
CA ALA A 67 -3.09 -49.20 21.85
C ALA A 67 -3.39 -48.90 23.33
N GLY A 68 -4.46 -48.16 23.66
CA GLY A 68 -4.77 -47.88 25.07
C GLY A 68 -6.15 -47.27 25.27
N SER A 69 -7.08 -48.11 25.67
CA SER A 69 -8.53 -47.92 25.80
C SER A 69 -8.97 -47.28 27.14
N THR A 70 -10.28 -46.99 27.21
CA THR A 70 -11.17 -46.76 28.38
C THR A 70 -11.34 -45.29 28.83
N GLY A 71 -12.55 -44.74 29.03
CA GLY A 71 -13.91 -45.26 28.95
C GLY A 71 -14.96 -44.24 29.40
N THR A 72 -16.23 -44.64 29.30
CA THR A 72 -17.45 -44.19 30.03
C THR A 72 -18.16 -42.86 29.69
N THR A 73 -19.21 -43.00 28.87
CA THR A 73 -20.63 -42.64 29.07
C THR A 73 -21.06 -41.64 30.16
N GLY A 74 -21.89 -40.65 29.79
CA GLY A 74 -22.75 -39.91 30.74
C GLY A 74 -23.45 -38.63 30.22
N THR A 75 -24.46 -38.80 29.37
CA THR A 75 -25.67 -37.97 29.15
C THR A 75 -25.80 -36.53 29.69
N GLY A 76 -26.11 -35.61 28.76
CA GLY A 76 -27.37 -34.83 28.80
C GLY A 76 -27.33 -33.41 29.38
N GLY A 77 -27.15 -32.41 28.50
CA GLY A 77 -27.43 -31.00 28.80
C GLY A 77 -27.64 -30.22 27.51
N THR A 78 -28.88 -29.82 27.25
CA THR A 78 -29.34 -29.03 26.11
C THR A 78 -28.65 -27.66 26.05
N GLY A 79 -27.68 -27.51 25.15
CA GLY A 79 -27.09 -26.22 24.76
C GLY A 79 -27.46 -25.92 23.31
N GLY A 80 -27.93 -24.70 23.06
CA GLY A 80 -28.35 -24.23 21.75
C GLY A 80 -27.28 -24.46 20.69
N SER A 81 -27.74 -24.92 19.53
CA SER A 81 -26.94 -25.13 18.32
C SER A 81 -26.34 -23.80 17.87
N GLY A 82 -25.14 -23.49 18.37
CA GLY A 82 -24.22 -22.60 17.68
C GLY A 82 -23.83 -23.29 16.38
N THR A 83 -24.24 -22.72 15.25
CA THR A 83 -23.71 -23.08 13.94
C THR A 83 -22.28 -22.59 13.88
N GLY A 84 -21.35 -23.40 14.38
CA GLY A 84 -19.95 -23.34 14.01
C GLY A 84 -19.85 -23.69 12.53
N GLY A 85 -19.96 -22.67 11.69
CA GLY A 85 -19.47 -22.74 10.32
C GLY A 85 -17.95 -22.64 10.39
N GLY A 86 -17.27 -23.79 10.44
CA GLY A 86 -15.89 -23.83 10.00
C GLY A 86 -15.89 -23.46 8.52
N PRO A 87 -15.17 -22.42 8.08
CA PRO A 87 -15.12 -22.11 6.67
C PRO A 87 -14.35 -23.23 5.98
N ASP A 88 -14.98 -23.87 5.00
CA ASP A 88 -14.22 -24.26 3.82
C ASP A 88 -13.60 -22.96 3.29
N ALA A 89 -12.36 -22.69 3.70
CA ALA A 89 -11.65 -21.47 3.35
C ALA A 89 -11.34 -21.52 1.86
N GLN A 90 -12.30 -21.10 1.04
CA GLN A 90 -12.03 -20.77 -0.35
C GLN A 90 -11.01 -19.64 -0.33
N GLY A 91 -9.84 -19.88 -0.93
CA GLY A 91 -8.78 -18.88 -1.00
C GLY A 91 -9.26 -17.58 -1.66
N ILE A 92 -8.50 -16.50 -1.46
CA ILE A 92 -8.77 -15.19 -2.05
C ILE A 92 -9.08 -15.34 -3.55
N THR A 93 -10.17 -14.73 -3.99
CA THR A 93 -10.52 -14.73 -5.42
C THR A 93 -9.60 -13.76 -6.17
N PRO A 94 -8.93 -14.19 -7.24
CA PRO A 94 -8.01 -13.33 -7.97
C PRO A 94 -8.70 -12.13 -8.63
N ASN A 95 -8.01 -10.98 -8.64
CA ASN A 95 -8.39 -9.77 -9.38
C ASN A 95 -7.26 -9.33 -10.34
N PRO A 96 -7.06 -10.03 -11.47
CA PRO A 96 -5.89 -9.83 -12.31
C PRO A 96 -5.80 -8.39 -12.85
N ILE A 97 -4.58 -7.88 -12.93
CA ILE A 97 -4.31 -6.56 -13.51
C ILE A 97 -4.40 -6.62 -15.05
N ILE A 98 -5.24 -5.76 -15.62
CA ILE A 98 -5.53 -5.73 -17.07
C ILE A 98 -5.08 -4.43 -17.76
N SER A 99 -4.58 -3.44 -17.02
CA SER A 99 -4.08 -2.18 -17.60
C SER A 99 -2.69 -2.27 -18.20
N ARG A 100 -1.81 -3.12 -17.64
CA ARG A 100 -0.37 -3.10 -17.95
C ARG A 100 -0.05 -3.40 -19.41
N GLY A 101 0.81 -2.58 -20.01
CA GLY A 101 1.25 -2.71 -21.39
C GLY A 101 0.15 -2.50 -22.45
N LYS A 102 -1.07 -2.13 -22.04
CA LYS A 102 -2.17 -1.83 -22.97
C LYS A 102 -1.94 -0.49 -23.67
N PRO A 103 -2.57 -0.25 -24.85
CA PRO A 103 -2.55 1.06 -25.47
C PRO A 103 -3.10 2.13 -24.52
N ALA A 104 -2.30 3.19 -24.31
CA ALA A 104 -2.65 4.35 -23.51
C ALA A 104 -2.49 5.65 -24.31
N PHE A 105 -3.40 6.59 -24.08
CA PHE A 105 -3.46 7.90 -24.76
C PHE A 105 -3.72 8.98 -23.73
N ALA A 106 -3.19 10.19 -23.94
CA ALA A 106 -3.39 11.29 -23.01
C ALA A 106 -3.51 12.63 -23.74
N SER A 107 -4.17 13.59 -23.08
CA SER A 107 -4.23 14.98 -23.55
C SER A 107 -2.89 15.71 -23.49
N SER A 108 -1.97 15.22 -22.65
CA SER A 108 -0.67 15.80 -22.34
C SER A 108 0.25 14.73 -21.77
N GLY A 109 1.56 15.02 -21.72
CA GLY A 109 2.55 14.10 -21.15
C GLY A 109 2.68 12.79 -21.93
N THR A 110 3.38 11.84 -21.33
CA THR A 110 3.63 10.52 -21.93
C THR A 110 2.65 9.50 -21.34
N ALA A 111 1.64 9.10 -22.11
CA ALA A 111 0.58 8.21 -21.62
C ALA A 111 1.08 6.82 -21.21
N SER A 112 2.06 6.26 -21.93
CA SER A 112 2.55 4.90 -21.71
C SER A 112 3.25 4.69 -20.36
N VAL A 113 3.58 5.76 -19.64
CA VAL A 113 4.18 5.65 -18.30
C VAL A 113 3.13 5.18 -17.29
N ILE A 114 1.86 5.51 -17.50
CA ILE A 114 0.82 5.26 -16.48
C ILE A 114 0.48 3.78 -16.29
N ASN A 115 0.93 2.91 -17.20
CA ASN A 115 0.58 1.50 -17.21
C ASN A 115 1.76 0.62 -17.62
N ASP A 116 3.01 1.05 -17.35
CA ASP A 116 4.21 0.26 -17.63
C ASP A 116 4.65 -0.63 -16.47
N GLY A 117 3.93 -0.60 -15.35
CA GLY A 117 4.22 -1.37 -14.15
C GLY A 117 5.41 -0.86 -13.37
N LYS A 118 5.76 0.43 -13.51
CA LYS A 118 6.90 1.04 -12.82
C LYS A 118 6.45 2.27 -12.06
N TYR A 119 6.90 2.36 -10.82
CA TYR A 119 6.45 3.39 -9.91
C TYR A 119 7.57 4.39 -9.57
N ARG A 120 7.13 5.57 -9.12
CA ARG A 120 7.95 6.65 -8.57
C ARG A 120 9.11 7.08 -9.48
N SER A 121 10.35 6.68 -9.21
CA SER A 121 11.54 7.22 -9.88
C SER A 121 11.69 6.80 -11.35
N ALA A 122 10.91 5.81 -11.80
CA ALA A 122 10.93 5.36 -13.20
C ALA A 122 10.24 6.33 -14.18
N GLY A 123 9.47 7.29 -13.69
CA GLY A 123 8.81 8.32 -14.49
C GLY A 123 7.38 8.58 -14.05
N THR A 124 6.80 9.67 -14.54
CA THR A 124 5.39 10.02 -14.31
C THR A 124 4.71 10.53 -15.57
N TRP A 125 3.40 10.30 -15.65
CA TRP A 125 2.51 11.08 -16.49
C TRP A 125 2.29 12.46 -15.87
N ILE A 126 2.70 13.52 -16.59
CA ILE A 126 2.58 14.90 -16.13
C ILE A 126 1.35 15.57 -16.76
N ALA A 127 0.37 15.90 -15.93
CA ALA A 127 -0.88 16.57 -16.30
C ALA A 127 -0.81 18.10 -16.17
N GLY A 128 0.23 18.64 -15.53
CA GLY A 128 0.38 20.08 -15.28
C GLY A 128 -0.63 20.58 -14.24
N LYS A 129 -1.25 21.74 -14.45
CA LYS A 129 -2.24 22.32 -13.51
C LYS A 129 -3.63 22.39 -14.14
N PRO A 130 -4.35 21.26 -14.29
CA PRO A 130 -5.67 21.24 -14.91
C PRO A 130 -6.69 22.08 -14.15
N THR A 131 -7.71 22.52 -14.87
CA THR A 131 -8.90 23.19 -14.30
C THR A 131 -10.16 22.58 -14.90
N ALA A 132 -11.32 22.85 -14.31
CA ALA A 132 -12.59 22.34 -14.84
C ALA A 132 -12.85 22.77 -16.30
N ALA A 133 -12.36 23.96 -16.70
CA ALA A 133 -12.48 24.47 -18.08
C ALA A 133 -11.44 23.89 -19.05
N ALA A 134 -10.33 23.37 -18.53
CA ALA A 134 -9.24 22.76 -19.29
C ALA A 134 -8.71 21.53 -18.54
N PRO A 135 -9.48 20.42 -18.53
CA PRO A 135 -9.07 19.21 -17.84
C PRO A 135 -7.93 18.52 -18.61
N ALA A 136 -7.11 17.77 -17.89
CA ALA A 136 -6.17 16.81 -18.47
C ALA A 136 -6.69 15.40 -18.28
N TRP A 137 -6.40 14.50 -19.21
CA TRP A 137 -6.85 13.12 -19.14
C TRP A 137 -5.82 12.14 -19.66
N VAL A 138 -5.90 10.92 -19.14
CA VAL A 138 -5.19 9.73 -19.63
C VAL A 138 -6.19 8.57 -19.71
N ALA A 139 -6.16 7.83 -20.81
CA ALA A 139 -7.08 6.76 -21.13
C ALA A 139 -6.34 5.48 -21.49
N ILE A 140 -6.87 4.33 -21.08
CA ILE A 140 -6.30 3.00 -21.30
C ILE A 140 -7.35 2.14 -22.01
N GLN A 141 -6.96 1.50 -23.11
CA GLN A 141 -7.78 0.49 -23.79
C GLN A 141 -7.62 -0.86 -23.11
N VAL A 142 -8.39 -1.10 -22.04
CA VAL A 142 -8.29 -2.32 -21.23
C VAL A 142 -8.85 -3.56 -21.94
N GLY A 143 -9.79 -3.38 -22.89
CA GLY A 143 -10.42 -4.44 -23.66
C GLY A 143 -11.85 -4.76 -23.21
N THR A 144 -12.54 -5.62 -23.96
CA THR A 144 -13.93 -6.04 -23.70
C THR A 144 -14.00 -7.33 -22.89
N GLY A 145 -15.14 -7.57 -22.23
CA GLY A 145 -15.45 -8.86 -21.60
C GLY A 145 -15.40 -8.84 -20.08
N HIS A 146 -15.05 -7.69 -19.49
CA HIS A 146 -15.10 -7.43 -18.07
C HIS A 146 -16.44 -6.78 -17.71
N GLU A 147 -17.01 -7.15 -16.57
CA GLU A 147 -18.27 -6.61 -16.06
C GLU A 147 -18.03 -5.55 -14.98
N ARG A 148 -16.93 -5.66 -14.23
CA ARG A 148 -16.60 -4.74 -13.14
C ARG A 148 -15.10 -4.55 -13.01
N LEU A 149 -14.66 -3.31 -12.82
CA LEU A 149 -13.24 -2.96 -12.68
C LEU A 149 -12.98 -2.23 -11.37
N LEU A 150 -11.76 -2.36 -10.87
CA LEU A 150 -11.18 -1.51 -9.83
C LEU A 150 -10.03 -0.72 -10.46
N LEU A 151 -10.13 0.60 -10.48
CA LEU A 151 -9.03 1.47 -10.90
C LEU A 151 -8.38 2.08 -9.66
N SER A 152 -7.09 1.86 -9.47
CA SER A 152 -6.26 2.56 -8.49
C SER A 152 -5.26 3.47 -9.20
N TRP A 153 -4.93 4.61 -8.58
CA TRP A 153 -3.95 5.54 -9.12
C TRP A 153 -3.00 5.98 -8.00
N THR A 154 -1.75 6.30 -8.35
CA THR A 154 -0.72 6.65 -7.35
C THR A 154 0.10 7.87 -7.76
N ALA A 155 0.30 8.79 -6.80
CA ALA A 155 1.24 9.91 -6.88
C ALA A 155 2.38 9.70 -5.86
N SER A 156 3.33 8.82 -6.20
CA SER A 156 4.27 8.19 -5.28
C SER A 156 5.35 9.13 -4.72
N TYR A 157 5.46 10.37 -5.22
CA TYR A 157 6.43 11.36 -4.75
C TYR A 157 6.07 12.02 -3.42
N ASN A 158 4.79 12.01 -3.04
CA ASN A 158 4.34 12.45 -1.72
C ASN A 158 4.81 11.45 -0.64
N TYR A 159 5.20 11.89 0.55
CA TYR A 159 5.67 10.94 1.56
C TYR A 159 4.50 10.36 2.35
N ASN A 160 3.73 11.20 3.03
CA ASN A 160 2.58 10.75 3.80
C ASN A 160 1.38 10.48 2.90
N TYR A 161 0.51 9.56 3.30
CA TYR A 161 -0.75 9.27 2.61
C TYR A 161 -1.60 10.52 2.36
N THR A 162 -1.58 11.48 3.27
CA THR A 162 -2.33 12.75 3.22
C THR A 162 -1.57 13.91 2.55
N ASP A 163 -0.36 13.69 2.05
CA ASP A 163 0.39 14.70 1.31
C ASP A 163 -0.12 14.76 -0.14
N VAL A 164 -0.48 15.96 -0.61
CA VAL A 164 -0.99 16.15 -1.99
C VAL A 164 -0.13 17.08 -2.84
N GLN A 165 0.94 17.63 -2.28
CA GLN A 165 1.75 18.68 -2.90
C GLN A 165 2.47 18.21 -4.17
N TYR A 166 2.94 16.96 -4.18
CA TYR A 166 3.79 16.41 -5.25
C TYR A 166 3.01 15.45 -6.13
N GLY A 167 2.11 16.00 -6.95
CA GLY A 167 1.52 15.27 -8.07
C GLY A 167 0.11 14.74 -7.87
N ALA A 168 -0.45 14.73 -6.65
CA ALA A 168 -1.82 14.25 -6.44
C ALA A 168 -2.84 15.18 -7.13
N PRO A 169 -3.90 14.65 -7.77
CA PRO A 169 -5.00 15.45 -8.27
C PRO A 169 -5.81 16.04 -7.10
N GLY A 170 -6.35 17.24 -7.26
CA GLY A 170 -7.21 17.89 -6.27
C GLY A 170 -8.68 17.58 -6.52
N ALA A 171 -9.04 17.42 -7.79
CA ALA A 171 -10.32 16.87 -8.23
C ALA A 171 -10.13 16.07 -9.51
N TYR A 172 -10.92 15.01 -9.66
CA TYR A 172 -10.88 14.15 -10.83
C TYR A 172 -12.17 13.35 -10.97
N ARG A 173 -12.32 12.70 -12.12
CA ARG A 173 -13.36 11.69 -12.35
C ARG A 173 -12.81 10.53 -13.18
N VAL A 174 -13.46 9.39 -13.07
CA VAL A 174 -13.22 8.21 -13.90
C VAL A 174 -14.37 8.08 -14.88
N GLU A 175 -14.04 7.82 -16.15
CA GLU A 175 -15.01 7.65 -17.23
C GLU A 175 -14.75 6.34 -17.98
N THR A 176 -15.80 5.80 -18.60
CA THR A 176 -15.69 4.62 -19.47
C THR A 176 -16.32 4.87 -20.83
N SER A 177 -15.85 4.14 -21.85
CA SER A 177 -16.40 4.19 -23.21
C SER A 177 -16.34 2.81 -23.88
N SER A 178 -17.34 2.53 -24.72
CA SER A 178 -17.41 1.32 -25.57
C SER A 178 -16.91 1.58 -26.99
N ASP A 179 -16.88 2.84 -27.43
CA ASP A 179 -16.75 3.26 -28.84
C ASP A 179 -15.58 4.23 -29.09
N SER A 180 -14.77 4.55 -28.08
CA SER A 180 -13.51 5.27 -28.30
C SER A 180 -12.52 4.44 -29.11
N THR A 181 -11.69 5.12 -29.90
CA THR A 181 -10.60 4.53 -30.67
C THR A 181 -9.22 5.03 -30.24
N ASN A 182 -9.16 6.15 -29.51
CA ASN A 182 -7.91 6.80 -29.15
C ASN A 182 -7.94 7.55 -27.80
N GLY A 183 -8.94 7.30 -26.95
CA GLY A 183 -9.09 7.97 -25.66
C GLY A 183 -9.66 9.40 -25.73
N GLN A 184 -9.62 10.08 -26.89
CA GLN A 184 -10.15 11.43 -27.09
C GLN A 184 -11.59 11.40 -27.60
N ASP A 185 -11.88 10.53 -28.56
CA ASP A 185 -13.18 10.36 -29.22
C ASP A 185 -14.11 9.42 -28.43
N GLY A 186 -15.29 9.15 -28.99
CA GLY A 186 -16.27 8.24 -28.40
C GLY A 186 -17.21 8.90 -27.40
N THR A 187 -18.14 8.10 -26.90
CA THR A 187 -19.13 8.46 -25.91
C THR A 187 -18.61 8.05 -24.53
N TRP A 188 -18.39 9.03 -23.66
CA TRP A 188 -17.84 8.82 -22.32
C TRP A 188 -18.89 8.98 -21.24
N LYS A 189 -18.95 8.02 -20.33
CA LYS A 189 -19.82 8.03 -19.15
C LYS A 189 -18.98 8.15 -17.89
N SER A 190 -19.26 9.14 -17.04
CA SER A 190 -18.65 9.23 -15.71
C SER A 190 -19.16 8.09 -14.82
N VAL A 191 -18.23 7.41 -14.16
CA VAL A 191 -18.49 6.27 -13.26
C VAL A 191 -18.00 6.50 -11.84
N ALA A 192 -17.11 7.47 -11.61
CA ALA A 192 -16.69 7.94 -10.29
C ALA A 192 -16.28 9.40 -10.38
N GLU A 193 -16.48 10.18 -9.32
CA GLU A 193 -16.10 11.60 -9.24
C GLU A 193 -15.61 11.95 -7.83
N VAL A 194 -14.52 12.70 -7.76
CA VAL A 194 -13.94 13.26 -6.53
C VAL A 194 -13.71 14.74 -6.74
N THR A 195 -14.37 15.57 -5.93
CA THR A 195 -14.31 17.04 -6.04
C THR A 195 -13.31 17.69 -5.09
N ASP A 196 -12.91 16.98 -4.04
CA ASP A 196 -11.91 17.41 -3.07
C ASP A 196 -11.12 16.18 -2.60
N ASN A 197 -9.90 16.04 -3.08
CA ASN A 197 -9.05 14.88 -2.84
C ASN A 197 -7.95 15.23 -1.82
N PRO A 198 -7.98 14.62 -0.61
CA PRO A 198 -7.02 14.93 0.45
C PRO A 198 -5.81 13.99 0.51
N VAL A 199 -5.66 13.04 -0.45
CA VAL A 199 -4.69 11.94 -0.34
C VAL A 199 -3.92 11.68 -1.64
N ARG A 200 -2.76 11.03 -1.52
CA ARG A 200 -1.83 10.77 -2.64
C ARG A 200 -2.18 9.60 -3.54
N THR A 201 -3.15 8.78 -3.15
CA THR A 201 -3.58 7.57 -3.88
C THR A 201 -4.97 7.18 -3.43
N ARG A 202 -5.78 6.67 -4.36
CA ARG A 202 -7.14 6.14 -4.12
C ARG A 202 -7.46 5.06 -5.15
N ALA A 203 -8.49 4.28 -4.88
CA ALA A 203 -9.10 3.41 -5.87
C ALA A 203 -10.63 3.61 -5.97
N HIS A 204 -11.20 3.16 -7.08
CA HIS A 204 -12.63 3.21 -7.36
C HIS A 204 -13.08 1.96 -8.10
N SER A 205 -14.02 1.20 -7.53
CA SER A 205 -14.74 0.16 -8.26
C SER A 205 -15.94 0.70 -9.04
N PHE A 206 -16.19 0.16 -10.23
CA PHE A 206 -17.33 0.56 -11.08
C PHE A 206 -17.76 -0.53 -12.07
N ASP A 207 -19.00 -0.42 -12.54
CA ASP A 207 -19.56 -1.23 -13.63
C ASP A 207 -18.86 -0.90 -14.96
N PHE A 208 -18.51 -1.94 -15.69
CA PHE A 208 -17.79 -1.89 -16.96
C PHE A 208 -18.47 -2.71 -18.07
N SER A 209 -19.67 -3.23 -17.82
CA SER A 209 -20.39 -4.08 -18.75
C SER A 209 -20.55 -3.43 -20.13
N GLY A 210 -20.02 -4.09 -21.15
CA GLY A 210 -20.10 -3.62 -22.55
C GLY A 210 -19.12 -2.49 -22.92
N GLN A 211 -18.23 -2.10 -22.00
CA GLN A 211 -17.22 -1.07 -22.23
C GLN A 211 -15.88 -1.71 -22.68
N SER A 212 -14.95 -0.88 -23.16
CA SER A 212 -13.60 -1.32 -23.52
C SER A 212 -12.47 -0.34 -23.16
N TRP A 213 -12.83 0.88 -22.75
CA TRP A 213 -11.91 1.93 -22.34
C TRP A 213 -12.23 2.48 -20.96
N VAL A 214 -11.18 2.81 -20.21
CA VAL A 214 -11.24 3.63 -18.99
C VAL A 214 -10.44 4.91 -19.22
N ARG A 215 -10.91 6.03 -18.69
CA ARG A 215 -10.22 7.32 -18.73
C ARG A 215 -10.24 7.99 -17.35
N PHE A 216 -9.07 8.38 -16.89
CA PHE A 216 -8.89 9.20 -15.71
C PHE A 216 -8.80 10.68 -16.13
N VAL A 217 -9.70 11.52 -15.62
CA VAL A 217 -9.78 12.93 -16.00
C VAL A 217 -9.55 13.82 -14.79
N VAL A 218 -8.45 14.55 -14.78
CA VAL A 218 -8.07 15.51 -13.75
C VAL A 218 -8.73 16.86 -14.05
N THR A 219 -9.50 17.36 -13.09
CA THR A 219 -10.27 18.60 -13.21
C THR A 219 -9.76 19.72 -12.30
N ALA A 220 -8.93 19.40 -11.31
CA ALA A 220 -8.21 20.39 -10.52
C ALA A 220 -6.89 19.83 -9.98
N ALA A 221 -5.89 20.69 -9.85
CA ALA A 221 -4.73 20.46 -9.01
C ALA A 221 -4.98 21.02 -7.60
N PRO A 222 -4.42 20.42 -6.52
CA PRO A 222 -4.49 21.00 -5.18
C PRO A 222 -3.97 22.45 -5.14
N ALA A 223 -4.48 23.27 -4.23
CA ALA A 223 -4.00 24.65 -4.08
C ALA A 223 -2.50 24.72 -3.70
N THR A 224 -2.00 23.67 -3.02
CA THR A 224 -0.62 23.52 -2.55
C THR A 224 0.32 22.89 -3.57
N THR A 225 -0.17 22.58 -4.78
CA THR A 225 0.62 21.82 -5.78
C THR A 225 1.90 22.53 -6.17
N ALA A 226 2.99 21.75 -6.27
CA ALA A 226 4.26 22.20 -6.80
C ALA A 226 4.16 22.68 -8.27
N ASP A 227 5.26 23.23 -8.80
CA ASP A 227 5.28 23.83 -10.14
C ASP A 227 4.96 22.85 -11.27
N ALA A 228 5.42 21.60 -11.15
CA ALA A 228 5.14 20.54 -12.12
C ALA A 228 3.65 20.14 -12.17
N GLY A 229 2.86 20.49 -11.16
CA GLY A 229 1.44 20.19 -11.13
C GLY A 229 1.14 18.74 -10.74
N VAL A 230 0.03 18.20 -11.27
CA VAL A 230 -0.41 16.81 -11.10
C VAL A 230 0.50 15.87 -11.90
N GLN A 231 0.97 14.83 -11.24
CA GLN A 231 1.93 13.84 -11.72
C GLN A 231 1.56 12.49 -11.11
N LEU A 232 1.25 11.51 -11.96
CA LEU A 232 0.93 10.14 -11.55
C LEU A 232 1.97 9.19 -12.11
N ASP A 233 2.46 8.25 -11.32
CA ASP A 233 3.37 7.21 -11.80
C ASP A 233 2.61 6.03 -12.41
N GLU A 234 1.57 5.53 -11.74
CA GLU A 234 0.83 4.37 -12.24
C GLU A 234 -0.70 4.50 -12.04
N ILE A 235 -1.45 3.91 -12.98
CA ILE A 235 -2.84 3.51 -12.86
C ILE A 235 -2.95 1.99 -13.08
N ASP A 236 -3.16 1.27 -12.00
CA ASP A 236 -3.44 -0.16 -12.01
C ASP A 236 -4.96 -0.36 -12.20
N VAL A 237 -5.38 -1.14 -13.20
CA VAL A 237 -6.80 -1.50 -13.41
C VAL A 237 -6.93 -3.00 -13.27
N HIS A 238 -7.69 -3.44 -12.27
CA HIS A 238 -7.94 -4.84 -11.97
C HIS A 238 -9.32 -5.26 -12.46
N ASP A 239 -9.41 -6.46 -13.03
CA ASP A 239 -10.68 -7.13 -13.28
C ASP A 239 -11.21 -7.71 -11.98
N ILE A 240 -12.30 -7.15 -11.47
CA ILE A 240 -12.98 -7.60 -10.24
C ILE A 240 -14.35 -8.21 -10.55
N SER A 241 -14.57 -8.66 -11.79
CA SER A 241 -15.85 -9.23 -12.22
C SER A 241 -16.23 -10.49 -11.43
N ASN A 242 -15.22 -11.23 -10.93
CA ASN A 242 -15.41 -12.47 -10.19
C ASN A 242 -15.20 -12.32 -8.67
N GLY A 243 -14.73 -11.16 -8.20
CA GLY A 243 -14.39 -10.92 -6.79
C GLY A 243 -13.47 -9.70 -6.64
N ALA A 244 -13.54 -9.02 -5.49
CA ALA A 244 -12.81 -7.78 -5.24
C ALA A 244 -11.96 -7.82 -3.95
N GLU A 245 -11.77 -9.01 -3.37
CA GLU A 245 -11.17 -9.15 -2.03
C GLU A 245 -9.63 -9.06 -2.03
N ASP A 246 -8.97 -9.25 -3.16
CA ASP A 246 -7.50 -9.21 -3.26
C ASP A 246 -6.97 -7.76 -3.28
N THR A 247 -7.22 -7.04 -2.19
CA THR A 247 -6.96 -5.61 -2.03
C THR A 247 -6.41 -5.32 -0.63
N TRP A 248 -5.27 -4.62 -0.57
CA TRP A 248 -4.48 -4.42 0.64
C TRP A 248 -4.20 -2.95 0.92
N PHE A 249 -4.69 -2.47 2.05
CA PHE A 249 -4.36 -1.16 2.58
C PHE A 249 -3.30 -1.32 3.66
N PHE A 250 -2.13 -0.73 3.44
CA PHE A 250 -1.04 -0.73 4.42
C PHE A 250 -1.18 0.49 5.33
N LEU A 251 -1.73 0.26 6.52
CA LEU A 251 -2.01 1.26 7.54
C LEU A 251 -0.86 1.25 8.57
N GLY A 252 -0.11 2.34 8.66
CA GLY A 252 1.05 2.38 9.55
C GLY A 252 1.77 3.72 9.59
N ASP A 253 2.96 3.69 10.18
CA ASP A 253 3.78 4.87 10.44
C ASP A 253 4.78 5.19 9.28
N SER A 254 5.92 5.84 9.61
CA SER A 254 7.00 6.15 8.67
C SER A 254 7.57 4.91 7.99
N ILE A 255 7.70 3.79 8.70
CA ILE A 255 8.25 2.55 8.14
C ILE A 255 7.31 2.04 7.04
N THR A 256 6.00 2.11 7.27
CA THR A 256 4.98 1.79 6.26
C THR A 256 5.06 2.76 5.07
N ALA A 257 5.15 4.06 5.33
CA ALA A 257 5.26 5.09 4.28
C ALA A 257 6.46 4.83 3.35
N PHE A 258 7.60 4.41 3.91
CA PHE A 258 8.78 4.03 3.14
C PHE A 258 8.67 2.66 2.45
N ALA A 259 8.19 1.63 3.14
CA ALA A 259 8.26 0.26 2.65
C ALA A 259 7.40 0.01 1.40
N TYR A 260 6.25 0.68 1.29
CA TYR A 260 5.28 0.43 0.21
C TYR A 260 5.26 1.56 -0.83
N ASP A 261 6.38 2.25 -1.02
CA ASP A 261 6.54 3.29 -2.05
C ASP A 261 6.66 2.73 -3.48
N ARG A 262 6.98 1.44 -3.62
CA ARG A 262 7.11 0.68 -4.88
C ARG A 262 8.14 1.28 -5.85
N ASP A 263 9.08 2.08 -5.37
CA ASP A 263 10.08 2.74 -6.19
C ASP A 263 10.81 1.78 -7.14
N THR A 264 10.81 2.12 -8.43
CA THR A 264 11.41 1.27 -9.46
C THR A 264 12.73 1.86 -9.93
N PRO A 265 13.86 1.12 -9.83
CA PRO A 265 14.00 -0.27 -9.41
C PRO A 265 14.32 -0.47 -7.90
N ALA A 266 14.40 0.60 -7.11
CA ALA A 266 15.06 0.58 -5.81
C ALA A 266 14.39 -0.31 -4.75
N THR A 267 13.07 -0.44 -4.77
CA THR A 267 12.28 -1.15 -3.74
C THR A 267 11.37 -2.23 -4.34
N GLN A 268 11.85 -2.89 -5.40
CA GLN A 268 11.20 -4.05 -6.02
C GLN A 268 11.92 -5.38 -5.65
N PRO A 269 11.21 -6.53 -5.56
CA PRO A 269 9.79 -6.68 -5.81
C PRO A 269 8.88 -6.17 -4.68
N SER A 270 7.74 -5.56 -5.05
CA SER A 270 6.71 -5.13 -4.09
C SER A 270 5.92 -6.31 -3.54
N PHE A 271 5.10 -6.10 -2.50
CA PHE A 271 4.21 -7.13 -1.95
C PHE A 271 3.37 -7.82 -3.04
N ALA A 272 2.69 -7.04 -3.89
CA ALA A 272 1.88 -7.59 -4.98
C ALA A 272 2.70 -8.39 -6.01
N GLU A 273 3.94 -7.99 -6.31
CA GLU A 273 4.83 -8.75 -7.20
C GLU A 273 5.29 -10.07 -6.57
N ASN A 274 5.56 -10.08 -5.26
CA ASN A 274 5.90 -11.30 -4.53
C ASN A 274 4.70 -12.28 -4.51
N ILE A 275 3.49 -11.79 -4.26
CA ILE A 275 2.27 -12.62 -4.35
C ILE A 275 2.08 -13.16 -5.76
N HIS A 276 2.19 -12.32 -6.79
CA HIS A 276 2.04 -12.74 -8.18
C HIS A 276 3.09 -13.79 -8.60
N ALA A 277 4.33 -13.65 -8.11
CA ALA A 277 5.39 -14.61 -8.38
C ALA A 277 5.12 -15.99 -7.74
N ALA A 278 4.41 -16.02 -6.60
CA ALA A 278 4.00 -17.26 -5.94
C ALA A 278 2.67 -17.82 -6.48
N HIS A 279 1.76 -16.93 -6.90
CA HIS A 279 0.39 -17.23 -7.34
C HIS A 279 0.06 -16.43 -8.62
N GLU A 280 0.33 -17.00 -9.79
CA GLU A 280 0.27 -16.30 -11.09
C GLU A 280 -1.09 -15.64 -11.39
N ALA A 281 -2.19 -16.17 -10.86
CA ALA A 281 -3.52 -15.60 -11.06
C ALA A 281 -3.75 -14.31 -10.26
N HIS A 282 -2.99 -14.09 -9.19
CA HIS A 282 -3.19 -13.01 -8.22
C HIS A 282 -2.24 -11.87 -8.48
N TYR A 283 -2.76 -10.66 -8.33
CA TYR A 283 -1.95 -9.45 -8.33
C TYR A 283 -2.68 -8.44 -7.44
N PRO A 284 -2.40 -8.45 -6.12
CA PRO A 284 -3.15 -7.64 -5.18
C PRO A 284 -3.10 -6.14 -5.50
N ALA A 285 -4.24 -5.45 -5.39
CA ALA A 285 -4.22 -3.98 -5.41
C ALA A 285 -3.68 -3.47 -4.07
N MET A 286 -2.79 -2.47 -4.09
CA MET A 286 -2.14 -1.94 -2.89
C MET A 286 -2.39 -0.45 -2.72
N ILE A 287 -2.66 -0.02 -1.49
CA ILE A 287 -2.52 1.39 -1.08
C ILE A 287 -1.51 1.50 0.06
N ASN A 288 -0.54 2.38 -0.12
CA ASN A 288 0.36 2.82 0.95
C ASN A 288 -0.30 3.94 1.74
N GLY A 289 -0.82 3.59 2.91
CA GLY A 289 -1.50 4.47 3.85
C GLY A 289 -0.62 4.98 4.99
N GLY A 290 0.72 4.91 4.85
CA GLY A 290 1.67 5.29 5.87
C GLY A 290 1.71 6.80 6.15
N ILE A 291 1.90 7.18 7.41
CA ILE A 291 2.14 8.57 7.84
C ILE A 291 3.32 8.61 8.83
N GLY A 292 4.33 9.44 8.54
CA GLY A 292 5.53 9.53 9.36
C GLY A 292 5.25 10.04 10.77
N GLY A 293 5.86 9.37 11.76
CA GLY A 293 5.73 9.72 13.18
C GLY A 293 4.36 9.42 13.79
N GLU A 294 3.46 8.74 13.05
CA GLU A 294 2.11 8.45 13.51
C GLU A 294 2.10 7.41 14.64
N LEU A 295 1.31 7.69 15.67
CA LEU A 295 1.01 6.81 16.81
C LEU A 295 -0.31 6.06 16.57
N THR A 296 -0.55 4.99 17.31
CA THR A 296 -1.90 4.39 17.37
C THR A 296 -2.95 5.39 17.88
N LYS A 297 -2.59 6.16 18.92
CA LYS A 297 -3.32 7.32 19.43
C LYS A 297 -2.35 8.33 20.04
N ALA A 298 -2.42 9.59 19.64
CA ALA A 298 -1.67 10.66 20.29
C ALA A 298 -2.34 11.13 21.59
N SER A 299 -1.54 11.51 22.58
CA SER A 299 -2.01 12.15 23.82
C SER A 299 -2.15 13.68 23.72
N ASP A 300 -1.69 14.24 22.60
CA ASP A 300 -1.78 15.65 22.22
C ASP A 300 -2.65 15.81 20.96
N ASP A 301 -2.70 17.01 20.39
CA ASP A 301 -3.54 17.32 19.23
C ASP A 301 -2.97 16.83 17.88
N ARG A 302 -1.90 16.02 17.87
CA ARG A 302 -1.36 15.45 16.63
C ARG A 302 -2.32 14.39 16.09
N PRO A 303 -2.57 14.35 14.77
CA PRO A 303 -3.33 13.26 14.17
C PRO A 303 -2.68 11.89 14.43
N SER A 304 -3.52 10.87 14.61
CA SER A 304 -3.11 9.49 14.86
C SER A 304 -3.98 8.50 14.09
N ALA A 305 -3.60 7.22 14.10
CA ALA A 305 -4.32 6.18 13.36
C ALA A 305 -5.83 6.15 13.68
N LEU A 306 -6.18 6.19 14.97
CA LEU A 306 -7.58 6.18 15.43
C LEU A 306 -8.36 7.46 15.06
N ASP A 307 -7.68 8.60 14.87
CA ASP A 307 -8.36 9.85 14.50
C ASP A 307 -8.81 9.86 13.04
N ARG A 308 -8.08 9.14 12.17
CA ARG A 308 -8.33 9.12 10.72
C ARG A 308 -8.94 7.83 10.19
N LEU A 309 -9.15 6.81 11.03
CA LEU A 309 -9.58 5.50 10.55
C LEU A 309 -10.91 5.57 9.79
N ASP A 310 -11.88 6.34 10.29
CA ASP A 310 -13.19 6.48 9.66
C ASP A 310 -13.06 7.09 8.25
N ASP A 311 -12.25 8.14 8.10
CA ASP A 311 -11.94 8.77 6.81
C ASP A 311 -11.21 7.79 5.86
N VAL A 312 -10.28 6.99 6.40
CA VAL A 312 -9.56 5.96 5.63
C VAL A 312 -10.53 4.90 5.10
N LEU A 313 -11.44 4.40 5.93
CA LEU A 313 -12.43 3.40 5.55
C LEU A 313 -13.43 3.97 4.53
N GLU A 314 -13.89 5.21 4.72
CA GLU A 314 -14.78 5.89 3.77
C GLU A 314 -14.11 6.14 2.42
N MET A 315 -12.85 6.55 2.40
CA MET A 315 -12.13 6.83 1.17
C MET A 315 -11.69 5.58 0.39
N ASN A 316 -11.61 4.43 1.06
CA ASN A 316 -11.10 3.16 0.51
C ASN A 316 -12.10 2.00 0.71
N PRO A 317 -13.36 2.13 0.25
CA PRO A 317 -14.40 1.13 0.51
C PRO A 317 -14.15 -0.19 -0.24
N ASP A 318 -13.26 -0.21 -1.23
CA ASP A 318 -12.92 -1.39 -2.04
C ASP A 318 -11.78 -2.22 -1.44
N PHE A 319 -11.15 -1.77 -0.36
CA PHE A 319 -10.02 -2.47 0.28
C PHE A 319 -10.50 -3.44 1.36
N HIS A 320 -10.09 -4.70 1.27
CA HIS A 320 -10.54 -5.77 2.16
C HIS A 320 -9.57 -6.01 3.32
N PHE A 321 -8.29 -6.16 3.04
CA PHE A 321 -7.26 -6.41 4.04
C PHE A 321 -6.59 -5.12 4.50
N PHE A 322 -6.45 -4.96 5.81
CA PHE A 322 -5.76 -3.84 6.44
C PHE A 322 -4.50 -4.39 7.13
N ALA A 323 -3.36 -4.21 6.47
CA ALA A 323 -2.04 -4.55 7.00
C ALA A 323 -1.59 -3.45 7.97
N ILE A 324 -1.56 -3.76 9.27
CA ILE A 324 -1.29 -2.82 10.35
C ILE A 324 0.17 -2.93 10.77
N GLY A 325 0.90 -1.81 10.64
CA GLY A 325 2.29 -1.65 11.05
C GLY A 325 2.48 -0.40 11.91
N TYR A 326 2.10 -0.50 13.18
CA TYR A 326 2.27 0.55 14.20
C TYR A 326 2.98 0.02 15.44
N GLY A 327 3.51 0.94 16.25
CA GLY A 327 4.09 0.67 17.55
C GLY A 327 5.52 1.16 17.70
N THR A 328 6.20 1.47 16.59
CA THR A 328 7.54 2.08 16.60
C THR A 328 7.50 3.40 17.37
N ASN A 329 6.66 4.35 16.93
CA ASN A 329 6.55 5.65 17.61
C ASN A 329 5.96 5.52 19.03
N ASP A 330 5.04 4.59 19.24
CA ASP A 330 4.38 4.35 20.54
C ASP A 330 5.40 3.89 21.59
N SER A 331 6.32 2.99 21.20
CA SER A 331 7.37 2.44 22.07
C SER A 331 8.54 3.37 22.35
N TRP A 332 8.61 4.51 21.66
CA TRP A 332 9.57 5.57 21.94
C TRP A 332 9.14 6.47 23.12
N ASP A 333 8.78 5.87 24.25
CA ASP A 333 8.28 6.55 25.46
C ASP A 333 7.06 7.49 25.24
N GLN A 334 6.28 7.26 24.17
CA GLN A 334 5.12 8.10 23.84
C GLN A 334 3.79 7.51 24.32
N THR A 335 3.70 6.19 24.43
CA THR A 335 2.48 5.48 24.83
C THR A 335 2.81 4.36 25.80
N ASP A 336 2.04 4.22 26.89
CA ASP A 336 2.19 3.07 27.78
C ASP A 336 1.71 1.78 27.07
N PRO A 337 2.40 0.63 27.23
CA PRO A 337 2.04 -0.62 26.53
C PRO A 337 0.58 -1.06 26.68
N SER A 338 -0.05 -0.82 27.84
CA SER A 338 -1.46 -1.16 28.05
C SER A 338 -2.41 -0.25 27.27
N THR A 339 -2.03 1.02 27.09
CA THR A 339 -2.76 1.98 26.24
C THR A 339 -2.59 1.61 24.78
N PHE A 340 -1.36 1.28 24.34
CA PHE A 340 -1.10 0.79 22.98
C PHE A 340 -1.94 -0.45 22.64
N ARG A 341 -1.97 -1.45 23.53
CA ARG A 341 -2.81 -2.64 23.36
C ARG A 341 -4.29 -2.28 23.23
N SER A 342 -4.78 -1.32 24.02
CA SER A 342 -6.17 -0.86 23.96
C SER A 342 -6.47 -0.15 22.64
N ASN A 343 -5.57 0.70 22.16
CA ASN A 343 -5.72 1.40 20.88
C ASN A 343 -5.71 0.42 19.70
N LEU A 344 -4.83 -0.58 19.72
CA LEU A 344 -4.81 -1.64 18.70
C LEU A 344 -6.09 -2.46 18.71
N GLN A 345 -6.62 -2.84 19.87
CA GLN A 345 -7.92 -3.51 19.94
C GLN A 345 -9.02 -2.65 19.33
N GLU A 346 -9.03 -1.35 19.59
CA GLU A 346 -10.02 -0.44 18.99
C GLU A 346 -9.87 -0.32 17.46
N LEU A 347 -8.64 -0.30 16.94
CA LEU A 347 -8.39 -0.36 15.49
C LEU A 347 -8.94 -1.68 14.90
N ILE A 348 -8.66 -2.81 15.54
CA ILE A 348 -9.16 -4.14 15.12
C ILE A 348 -10.69 -4.14 15.09
N ASP A 349 -11.33 -3.72 16.17
CA ASP A 349 -12.79 -3.71 16.32
C ASP A 349 -13.44 -2.87 15.21
N ARG A 350 -12.96 -1.65 14.98
CA ARG A 350 -13.52 -0.74 13.96
C ARG A 350 -13.30 -1.25 12.53
N ILE A 351 -12.14 -1.84 12.24
CA ILE A 351 -11.85 -2.45 10.94
C ILE A 351 -12.78 -3.65 10.70
N GLN A 352 -12.96 -4.52 11.69
CA GLN A 352 -13.87 -5.66 11.61
C GLN A 352 -15.34 -5.24 11.52
N GLU A 353 -15.77 -4.21 12.27
CA GLU A 353 -17.12 -3.64 12.21
C GLU A 353 -17.43 -3.09 10.81
N ALA A 354 -16.42 -2.52 10.13
CA ALA A 354 -16.50 -2.10 8.74
C ALA A 354 -16.46 -3.27 7.71
N GLY A 355 -16.45 -4.53 8.18
CA GLY A 355 -16.44 -5.73 7.37
C GLY A 355 -15.08 -6.05 6.74
N ARG A 356 -13.98 -5.55 7.33
CA ARG A 356 -12.61 -5.67 6.81
C ARG A 356 -11.77 -6.59 7.68
N VAL A 357 -10.63 -7.02 7.15
CA VAL A 357 -9.76 -8.00 7.82
C VAL A 357 -8.46 -7.32 8.25
N PRO A 358 -8.25 -7.08 9.57
CA PRO A 358 -6.99 -6.60 10.08
C PRO A 358 -5.94 -7.72 10.12
N VAL A 359 -4.71 -7.39 9.76
CA VAL A 359 -3.52 -8.27 9.84
C VAL A 359 -2.42 -7.48 10.53
N LEU A 360 -1.91 -7.96 11.67
CA LEU A 360 -0.92 -7.24 12.47
C LEU A 360 0.49 -7.76 12.20
N ALA A 361 1.43 -6.87 11.85
CA ALA A 361 2.85 -7.20 11.90
C ALA A 361 3.42 -6.93 13.30
N ARG A 362 4.42 -7.71 13.70
CA ARG A 362 5.30 -7.33 14.81
C ARG A 362 6.10 -6.10 14.40
N ILE A 363 6.34 -5.19 15.35
CA ILE A 363 7.12 -3.97 15.16
C ILE A 363 8.57 -4.36 14.84
N PRO A 364 9.21 -3.80 13.80
CA PRO A 364 10.59 -4.12 13.46
C PRO A 364 11.55 -3.77 14.59
N PHE A 365 12.63 -4.54 14.68
CA PHE A 365 13.72 -4.26 15.62
C PHE A 365 14.39 -2.92 15.29
N SER A 366 14.81 -2.20 16.33
CA SER A 366 15.56 -0.95 16.22
C SER A 366 16.71 -0.94 17.26
N PRO A 367 17.98 -0.87 16.84
CA PRO A 367 19.12 -0.77 17.76
C PRO A 367 19.47 0.67 18.18
N ASP A 368 18.54 1.62 18.05
CA ASP A 368 18.78 3.06 18.31
C ASP A 368 18.88 3.45 19.80
N GLY A 369 18.58 2.51 20.70
CA GLY A 369 18.57 2.73 22.16
C GLY A 369 17.36 3.55 22.66
N HIS A 370 16.35 3.72 21.82
CA HIS A 370 15.10 4.40 22.16
C HIS A 370 13.89 3.46 22.17
N HIS A 371 14.03 2.27 21.59
CA HIS A 371 12.96 1.28 21.44
C HIS A 371 13.25 0.00 22.27
N ASP A 372 13.87 0.15 23.44
CA ASP A 372 14.28 -0.96 24.31
C ASP A 372 13.11 -1.80 24.86
N THR A 373 11.87 -1.31 24.74
CA THR A 373 10.64 -1.95 25.26
C THR A 373 9.81 -2.66 24.19
N LEU A 374 10.33 -2.78 22.96
CA LEU A 374 9.61 -3.41 21.84
C LEU A 374 9.11 -4.82 22.12
N ASP A 375 9.76 -5.57 23.01
CA ASP A 375 9.33 -6.89 23.43
C ASP A 375 7.92 -6.88 24.06
N VAL A 376 7.64 -5.89 24.91
CA VAL A 376 6.32 -5.73 25.57
C VAL A 376 5.24 -5.33 24.56
N PHE A 377 5.56 -4.44 23.62
CA PHE A 377 4.62 -4.04 22.58
C PHE A 377 4.33 -5.18 21.59
N ASN A 378 5.35 -5.93 21.21
CA ASN A 378 5.20 -7.11 20.36
C ASN A 378 4.43 -8.22 21.06
N GLN A 379 4.61 -8.41 22.38
CA GLN A 379 3.76 -9.32 23.14
C GLN A 379 2.28 -8.92 23.06
N ALA A 380 1.95 -7.62 23.16
CA ALA A 380 0.58 -7.15 22.99
C ALA A 380 0.02 -7.45 21.60
N ILE A 381 0.83 -7.32 20.53
CA ILE A 381 0.44 -7.67 19.16
C ILE A 381 0.16 -9.18 19.04
N ASP A 382 1.02 -10.02 19.61
CA ASP A 382 0.85 -11.48 19.58
C ASP A 382 -0.42 -11.91 20.33
N GLU A 383 -0.66 -11.34 21.51
CA GLU A 383 -1.87 -11.59 22.31
C GLU A 383 -3.13 -11.16 21.55
N LEU A 384 -3.15 -9.95 20.98
CA LEU A 384 -4.30 -9.46 20.21
C LEU A 384 -4.56 -10.28 18.95
N THR A 385 -3.50 -10.70 18.25
CA THR A 385 -3.60 -11.58 17.08
C THR A 385 -4.26 -12.90 17.46
N GLN A 386 -3.85 -13.50 18.59
CA GLN A 386 -4.43 -14.74 19.09
C GLN A 386 -5.87 -14.57 19.58
N GLU A 387 -6.14 -13.55 20.40
CA GLU A 387 -7.45 -13.30 21.03
C GLU A 387 -8.54 -13.01 20.00
N ASN A 388 -8.19 -12.31 18.92
CA ASN A 388 -9.10 -11.96 17.84
C ASN A 388 -9.10 -12.98 16.69
N GLY A 389 -8.28 -14.04 16.76
CA GLY A 389 -8.20 -15.08 15.74
C GLY A 389 -7.76 -14.57 14.37
N LEU A 390 -6.86 -13.58 14.36
CA LEU A 390 -6.38 -12.94 13.13
C LEU A 390 -5.35 -13.82 12.41
N VAL A 391 -5.24 -13.62 11.10
CA VAL A 391 -4.08 -14.08 10.34
C VAL A 391 -2.87 -13.30 10.85
N PRO A 392 -1.77 -13.95 11.27
CA PRO A 392 -0.59 -13.24 11.72
C PRO A 392 0.08 -12.54 10.53
N GLY A 393 0.50 -11.29 10.72
CA GLY A 393 1.44 -10.62 9.83
C GLY A 393 2.88 -11.09 10.08
N PRO A 394 3.86 -10.49 9.39
CA PRO A 394 5.26 -10.90 9.51
C PRO A 394 5.86 -10.57 10.88
N ASP A 395 6.84 -11.38 11.27
CA ASP A 395 7.76 -11.09 12.35
C ASP A 395 8.89 -10.18 11.86
N LEU A 396 8.61 -8.88 11.74
CA LEU A 396 9.61 -7.90 11.33
C LEU A 396 10.69 -7.72 12.41
N TYR A 397 10.36 -7.96 13.69
CA TYR A 397 11.32 -7.85 14.78
C TYR A 397 12.49 -8.80 14.57
N ALA A 398 12.21 -10.11 14.45
CA ALA A 398 13.23 -11.13 14.29
C ALA A 398 14.08 -10.90 13.03
N TYR A 399 13.45 -10.50 11.93
CA TYR A 399 14.18 -10.24 10.69
C TYR A 399 15.18 -9.08 10.82
N PHE A 400 14.77 -7.93 11.37
CA PHE A 400 15.65 -6.78 11.50
C PHE A 400 16.65 -6.90 12.66
N GLU A 401 16.40 -7.77 13.64
CA GLU A 401 17.40 -8.15 14.65
C GLU A 401 18.56 -8.92 14.01
N ASP A 402 18.25 -9.83 13.08
CA ASP A 402 19.25 -10.59 12.30
C ASP A 402 19.89 -9.76 11.18
N HIS A 403 19.23 -8.70 10.73
CA HIS A 403 19.63 -7.85 9.60
C HIS A 403 19.63 -6.35 9.90
N PRO A 404 20.31 -5.88 10.98
CA PRO A 404 20.30 -4.47 11.37
C PRO A 404 21.00 -3.57 10.35
N GLU A 405 21.85 -4.12 9.47
CA GLU A 405 22.48 -3.38 8.37
C GLU A 405 21.49 -2.92 7.28
N GLN A 406 20.25 -3.41 7.31
CA GLN A 406 19.19 -3.02 6.38
C GLN A 406 18.36 -1.82 6.89
N LEU A 407 18.76 -1.20 8.00
CA LEU A 407 18.20 0.01 8.57
C LEU A 407 19.13 1.20 8.31
N ASP A 408 18.64 2.26 7.66
CA ASP A 408 19.47 3.41 7.26
C ASP A 408 19.89 4.28 8.46
N ASP A 409 19.00 4.43 9.43
CA ASP A 409 19.16 5.28 10.62
C ASP A 409 18.83 4.52 11.91
N GLN A 410 19.02 3.19 11.89
CA GLN A 410 18.67 2.26 12.97
C GLN A 410 17.17 2.10 13.22
N VAL A 411 16.29 2.82 12.51
CA VAL A 411 14.83 2.70 12.65
C VAL A 411 14.17 2.38 11.32
N HIS A 412 14.49 3.15 10.28
CA HIS A 412 13.83 3.07 8.98
C HIS A 412 14.56 2.09 8.06
N PRO A 413 13.83 1.18 7.38
CA PRO A 413 14.44 0.28 6.42
C PRO A 413 15.01 1.08 5.23
N GLY A 414 16.26 0.80 4.89
CA GLY A 414 16.85 1.21 3.62
C GLY A 414 16.27 0.40 2.46
N PRO A 415 16.69 0.66 1.20
CA PRO A 415 16.12 0.00 0.02
C PRO A 415 16.08 -1.54 0.12
N ALA A 416 17.15 -2.18 0.60
CA ALA A 416 17.18 -3.63 0.81
C ALA A 416 16.18 -4.11 1.88
N GLY A 417 16.08 -3.38 3.00
CA GLY A 417 15.12 -3.68 4.06
C GLY A 417 13.67 -3.51 3.61
N ARG A 418 13.38 -2.54 2.74
CA ARG A 418 12.04 -2.35 2.16
C ARG A 418 11.66 -3.51 1.24
N VAL A 419 12.58 -3.98 0.41
CA VAL A 419 12.37 -5.18 -0.43
C VAL A 419 12.11 -6.41 0.44
N ALA A 420 12.91 -6.60 1.48
CA ALA A 420 12.71 -7.70 2.42
C ALA A 420 11.36 -7.63 3.14
N MET A 421 10.97 -6.45 3.60
CA MET A 421 9.69 -6.23 4.28
C MET A 421 8.50 -6.53 3.36
N ASN A 422 8.54 -6.14 2.09
CA ASN A 422 7.50 -6.50 1.10
C ASN A 422 7.39 -8.02 0.91
N LYS A 423 8.53 -8.72 0.88
CA LYS A 423 8.57 -10.17 0.76
C LYS A 423 8.02 -10.87 2.01
N LEU A 424 8.43 -10.43 3.21
CA LEU A 424 7.96 -11.00 4.48
C LEU A 424 6.44 -10.87 4.64
N TRP A 425 5.88 -9.71 4.26
CA TRP A 425 4.43 -9.55 4.23
C TRP A 425 3.75 -10.54 3.30
N ALA A 426 4.27 -10.73 2.09
CA ALA A 426 3.72 -11.69 1.12
C ALA A 426 3.79 -13.13 1.65
N GLU A 427 4.91 -13.52 2.26
CA GLU A 427 5.10 -14.85 2.85
C GLU A 427 4.18 -15.10 4.06
N ALA A 428 3.97 -14.09 4.92
CA ALA A 428 3.12 -14.22 6.11
C ALA A 428 1.66 -14.50 5.75
N VAL A 429 1.18 -13.94 4.64
CA VAL A 429 -0.23 -14.04 4.22
C VAL A 429 -0.44 -15.03 3.07
N ASP A 430 0.60 -15.76 2.67
CA ASP A 430 0.59 -16.74 1.56
C ASP A 430 -0.55 -17.75 1.70
N ILE A 431 -0.85 -18.17 2.95
CA ILE A 431 -1.93 -19.12 3.25
C ILE A 431 -3.29 -18.69 2.68
N LEU A 432 -3.54 -17.38 2.54
CA LEU A 432 -4.78 -16.84 1.99
C LEU A 432 -4.95 -17.10 0.49
N TYR A 433 -3.88 -17.45 -0.21
CA TYR A 433 -3.85 -17.66 -1.67
C TYR A 433 -3.81 -19.15 -2.06
N THR A 434 -3.53 -20.05 -1.11
CA THR A 434 -3.33 -21.49 -1.37
C THR A 434 -4.60 -22.32 -1.65
N GLY A 435 -5.79 -21.73 -1.56
CA GLY A 435 -7.08 -22.45 -1.56
C GLY A 435 -7.81 -22.62 -2.91
N GLN A 436 -7.18 -22.33 -4.06
CA GLN A 436 -7.85 -22.37 -5.39
C GLN A 436 -7.14 -23.25 -6.44
N GLN A 437 -6.61 -24.43 -6.06
CA GLN A 437 -6.10 -25.40 -7.04
C GLN A 437 -7.18 -26.25 -7.71
#